data_AF-A0A411HE42-F1
#
_entry.id   AF-A0A411HE42-F1
#
_cell.length_a   1.000
_cell.length_b   1.000
_cell.length_c   1.000
_cell.angle_alpha   90.00
_cell.angle_beta   90.00
_cell.angle_gamma   90.00
#
_symmetry.space_group_name_H-M   'P 1'
#
loop_
_entity.id
_entity.type
_entity.pdbx_description
1 polymer ?
#
loop_
_entity_poly.entity_id
_entity_poly.type
_entity_poly.pdbx_seq_one_letter_code
_entity_poly.pdbx_strand_id
1 'polypeptide(L)'
;DILLSDAVSLALSLLAFKLGEKTATTAKTYGYKRVEMLAALCNGVVLIVISVYIFIEAIRRFKEPVEIASNGMLIIAVLGLLINILSAWILMRGGDVKGNLNLRSAFLHVLGDLLGSVGAIIAALFIKFFGWTAADAIASILVSILVIISGWRVTRVIVHILME
;
A
#
# COMPACT_ATOMS: atom_id res chain seq x y z
N ASP A 1 1.34 9.37 -31.40
CA ASP A 1 2.31 9.42 -30.28
C ASP A 1 1.78 9.87 -28.91
N ILE A 2 0.53 10.32 -28.77
CA ILE A 2 -0.13 10.41 -27.44
C ILE A 2 -1.13 9.27 -27.23
N LEU A 3 -1.95 8.98 -28.23
CA LEU A 3 -2.93 7.88 -28.20
C LEU A 3 -2.32 6.48 -28.00
N LEU A 4 -1.10 6.24 -28.51
CA LEU A 4 -0.40 4.97 -28.30
C LEU A 4 0.07 4.81 -26.85
N SER A 5 0.55 5.90 -26.23
CA SER A 5 0.96 5.91 -24.83
C SER A 5 -0.24 5.70 -23.91
N ASP A 6 -1.37 6.35 -24.19
CA ASP A 6 -2.60 6.18 -23.42
C ASP A 6 -3.17 4.76 -23.53
N ALA A 7 -3.13 4.17 -24.74
CA ALA A 7 -3.54 2.78 -24.96
C ALA A 7 -2.64 1.78 -24.22
N VAL A 8 -1.32 2.02 -24.21
CA VAL A 8 -0.35 1.18 -23.49
C VAL A 8 -0.53 1.31 -21.97
N SER A 9 -0.79 2.50 -21.46
CA SER A 9 -1.07 2.75 -20.04
C SER A 9 -2.36 2.05 -19.59
N LEU A 10 -3.44 2.14 -20.38
CA LEU A 10 -4.69 1.43 -20.12
C LEU A 10 -4.52 -0.10 -20.21
N ALA A 11 -3.75 -0.58 -21.18
CA ALA A 11 -3.45 -2.01 -21.32
C ALA A 11 -2.63 -2.54 -20.13
N LEU A 12 -1.62 -1.80 -19.69
CA LEU A 12 -0.83 -2.12 -18.50
C LEU A 12 -1.67 -2.08 -17.22
N SER A 13 -2.55 -1.09 -17.09
CA SER A 13 -3.47 -0.97 -15.95
C SER A 13 -4.48 -2.13 -15.92
N LEU A 14 -5.03 -2.54 -17.07
CA LEU A 14 -5.89 -3.71 -17.20
C LEU A 14 -5.15 -5.03 -16.92
N LEU A 15 -3.90 -5.16 -17.37
CA LEU A 15 -3.06 -6.31 -17.06
C LEU A 15 -2.73 -6.40 -15.57
N ALA A 16 -2.40 -5.28 -14.94
CA ALA A 16 -2.18 -5.20 -13.50
C ALA A 16 -3.46 -5.57 -12.72
N PHE A 17 -4.62 -5.08 -13.15
CA PHE A 17 -5.92 -5.42 -12.54
C PHE A 17 -6.23 -6.93 -12.65
N LYS A 18 -6.03 -7.52 -13.84
CA LYS A 18 -6.22 -8.96 -14.09
C LYS A 18 -5.23 -9.84 -13.32
N LEU A 19 -3.98 -9.41 -13.19
CA LEU A 19 -2.97 -10.11 -12.40
C LEU A 19 -3.30 -10.01 -10.91
N GLY A 20 -3.79 -8.87 -10.45
CA GLY A 20 -4.27 -8.66 -9.08
C GLY A 20 -5.46 -9.56 -8.72
N GLU A 21 -6.41 -9.74 -9.64
CA GLU A 21 -7.56 -10.65 -9.48
C GLU A 21 -7.15 -12.12 -9.30
N LYS A 22 -6.06 -12.55 -9.96
CA LYS A 22 -5.57 -13.93 -9.88
C LYS A 22 -4.90 -14.27 -8.54
N THR A 23 -4.49 -13.26 -7.77
CA THR A 23 -3.96 -13.41 -6.40
C THR A 23 -5.04 -13.61 -5.33
N ALA A 24 -6.32 -13.57 -5.70
CA ALA A 24 -7.45 -13.72 -4.78
C ALA A 24 -8.33 -14.95 -5.10
N THR A 25 -7.78 -16.00 -5.73
CA THR A 25 -8.59 -17.20 -6.04
C THR A 25 -8.47 -18.29 -4.97
N THR A 26 -9.44 -18.27 -4.06
CA THR A 26 -9.73 -19.28 -3.04
C THR A 26 -10.25 -20.58 -3.66
N ALA A 27 -9.39 -21.48 -4.15
CA ALA A 27 -9.83 -22.84 -4.53
C ALA A 27 -8.72 -23.92 -4.59
N LYS A 28 -8.64 -24.72 -3.51
CA LYS A 28 -8.28 -26.16 -3.41
C LYS A 28 -6.82 -26.64 -3.18
N THR A 29 -6.67 -27.27 -1.99
CA THR A 29 -5.90 -28.49 -1.61
C THR A 29 -4.37 -28.42 -1.38
N TYR A 30 -3.98 -28.00 -0.18
CA TYR A 30 -2.70 -28.19 0.55
C TYR A 30 -1.35 -27.79 -0.10
N GLY A 31 -1.05 -28.17 -1.35
CA GLY A 31 0.21 -27.80 -2.03
C GLY A 31 0.29 -26.30 -2.36
N TYR A 32 -0.84 -25.73 -2.81
CA TYR A 32 -0.95 -24.30 -3.09
C TYR A 32 -0.85 -23.42 -1.84
N LYS A 33 -1.24 -23.91 -0.65
CA LYS A 33 -1.11 -23.12 0.59
C LYS A 33 0.35 -22.79 0.90
N ARG A 34 1.28 -23.72 0.66
CA ARG A 34 2.72 -23.45 0.83
C ARG A 34 3.23 -22.46 -0.22
N VAL A 35 2.77 -22.58 -1.47
CA VAL A 35 3.10 -21.62 -2.54
C VAL A 35 2.52 -20.23 -2.27
N GLU A 36 1.31 -20.15 -1.73
CA GLU A 36 0.64 -18.92 -1.32
C GLU A 36 1.37 -18.26 -0.15
N MET A 37 1.80 -19.04 0.85
CA MET A 37 2.64 -18.55 1.94
C MET A 37 3.99 -18.06 1.44
N LEU A 38 4.64 -18.76 0.49
CA LEU A 38 5.89 -18.29 -0.13
C LEU A 38 5.68 -17.01 -0.95
N ALA A 39 4.58 -16.90 -1.69
CA ALA A 39 4.23 -15.68 -2.43
C ALA A 39 3.98 -14.50 -1.47
N ALA A 40 3.24 -14.73 -0.38
CA ALA A 40 3.01 -13.74 0.68
C ALA A 40 4.31 -13.34 1.38
N LEU A 41 5.23 -14.29 1.61
CA LEU A 41 6.55 -14.03 2.17
C LEU A 41 7.38 -13.14 1.23
N CYS A 42 7.46 -13.49 -0.05
CA CYS A 42 8.14 -12.69 -1.07
C CYS A 42 7.58 -11.27 -1.13
N ASN A 43 6.25 -11.14 -1.18
CA ASN A 43 5.60 -9.83 -1.17
C ASN A 43 5.93 -9.01 0.09
N GLY A 44 5.88 -9.65 1.27
CA GLY A 44 6.27 -9.01 2.53
C GLY A 44 7.71 -8.50 2.52
N VAL A 45 8.66 -9.31 2.03
CA VAL A 45 10.06 -8.92 1.88
C VAL A 45 10.22 -7.75 0.91
N VAL A 46 9.57 -7.81 -0.26
CA VAL A 46 9.60 -6.72 -1.24
C VAL A 46 9.06 -5.42 -0.65
N LEU A 47 7.93 -5.47 0.07
CA LEU A 47 7.37 -4.29 0.74
C LEU A 47 8.31 -3.71 1.80
N ILE A 48 8.98 -4.55 2.60
CA ILE A 48 9.99 -4.09 3.56
C ILE A 48 11.15 -3.40 2.84
N VAL A 49 11.68 -4.01 1.77
CA VAL A 49 12.81 -3.44 1.00
C VAL A 49 12.42 -2.09 0.39
N ILE A 50 11.25 -2.01 -0.25
CA ILE A 50 10.72 -0.76 -0.82
C ILE A 50 10.54 0.29 0.28
N SER A 51 10.02 -0.10 1.45
CA SER A 51 9.80 0.83 2.55
C SER A 51 11.10 1.36 3.15
N VAL A 52 12.13 0.52 3.28
CA VAL A 52 13.47 0.95 3.70
C VAL A 52 14.07 1.91 2.67
N TYR A 53 13.90 1.64 1.38
CA TYR A 53 14.32 2.56 0.33
C TYR A 53 13.61 3.92 0.43
N ILE A 54 12.28 3.92 0.58
CA ILE A 54 11.48 5.15 0.78
C ILE A 54 11.95 5.92 2.02
N PHE A 55 12.23 5.23 3.13
CA PHE A 55 12.73 5.86 4.35
C PHE A 55 14.07 6.57 4.14
N ILE A 56 15.02 5.91 3.48
CA ILE A 56 16.32 6.51 3.15
C ILE A 56 16.15 7.71 2.22
N GLU A 57 15.30 7.59 1.20
CA GLU A 57 15.03 8.67 0.24
C GLU A 57 14.34 9.86 0.90
N ALA A 58 13.43 9.62 1.83
CA ALA A 58 12.77 10.66 2.61
C ALA A 58 13.76 11.41 3.51
N ILE A 59 14.75 10.72 4.09
CA ILE A 59 15.86 11.39 4.82
C ILE A 59 16.71 12.23 3.87
N ARG A 60 16.99 11.74 2.65
CA ARG A 60 17.76 12.48 1.65
C ARG A 60 17.04 13.75 1.19
N ARG A 61 15.72 13.71 1.04
CA ARG A 61 14.88 14.88 0.65
C ARG A 61 15.00 16.08 1.60
N PHE A 62 15.37 15.88 2.87
CA PHE A 62 15.65 17.00 3.77
C PHE A 62 16.92 17.78 3.40
N LYS A 63 17.89 17.12 2.75
CA LYS A 63 19.16 17.74 2.32
C LYS A 63 19.07 18.25 0.88
N GLU A 64 18.36 17.51 0.02
CA GLU A 64 18.18 17.84 -1.39
C GLU A 64 16.67 17.85 -1.71
N PRO A 65 15.99 19.01 -1.55
CA PRO A 65 14.57 19.12 -1.84
C PRO A 65 14.32 18.87 -3.32
N VAL A 66 13.59 17.80 -3.64
CA VAL A 66 13.17 17.48 -5.00
C VAL A 66 11.85 18.17 -5.29
N GLU A 67 11.64 18.64 -6.51
CA GLU A 67 10.33 19.14 -6.94
C GLU A 67 9.31 18.00 -6.95
N ILE A 68 8.27 18.15 -6.12
CA ILE A 68 7.20 17.16 -6.02
C ILE A 68 6.04 17.61 -6.91
N ALA A 69 5.63 16.75 -7.84
CA ALA A 69 4.42 16.94 -8.65
C ALA A 69 3.16 16.83 -7.78
N SER A 70 2.89 17.87 -6.98
CA SER A 70 1.85 17.90 -5.94
C SER A 70 0.46 17.60 -6.47
N ASN A 71 0.13 18.03 -7.70
CA ASN A 71 -1.13 17.68 -8.35
C ASN A 71 -1.27 16.17 -8.59
N GLY A 72 -0.22 15.50 -9.06
CA GLY A 72 -0.23 14.06 -9.28
C GLY A 72 -0.33 13.28 -7.96
N MET A 73 0.43 13.71 -6.94
CA MET A 73 0.35 13.18 -5.58
C MET A 73 -1.07 13.25 -5.01
N LEU A 74 -1.74 14.41 -5.18
CA LEU A 74 -3.09 14.63 -4.67
C LEU A 74 -4.11 13.71 -5.37
N ILE A 75 -4.02 13.56 -6.69
CA ILE A 75 -4.90 12.65 -7.46
C ILE A 75 -4.75 11.21 -6.96
N ILE A 76 -3.52 10.70 -6.85
CA ILE A 76 -3.25 9.33 -6.40
C ILE A 76 -3.75 9.13 -4.96
N ALA A 77 -3.49 10.10 -4.07
CA ALA A 77 -3.90 10.01 -2.68
C ALA A 77 -5.43 10.04 -2.51
N VAL A 78 -6.15 10.85 -3.29
CA VAL A 78 -7.62 10.87 -3.29
C VAL A 78 -8.20 9.59 -3.85
N LEU A 79 -7.68 9.06 -4.95
CA LEU A 79 -8.12 7.77 -5.49
C LEU A 79 -7.90 6.63 -4.49
N GLY A 80 -6.71 6.59 -3.87
CA GLY A 80 -6.42 5.63 -2.81
C GLY A 80 -7.38 5.74 -1.62
N LEU A 81 -7.68 6.97 -1.19
CA LEU A 81 -8.67 7.22 -0.14
C LEU A 81 -10.05 6.67 -0.50
N LEU A 82 -10.54 6.95 -1.71
CA LEU A 82 -11.85 6.47 -2.17
C LEU A 82 -11.92 4.94 -2.24
N ILE A 83 -10.88 4.29 -2.74
CA ILE A 83 -10.79 2.82 -2.80
C ILE A 83 -10.82 2.24 -1.38
N ASN A 84 -10.04 2.80 -0.46
CA ASN A 84 -10.01 2.30 0.92
C ASN A 84 -11.31 2.58 1.68
N ILE A 85 -12.00 3.68 1.40
CA ILE A 85 -13.33 3.96 1.95
C ILE A 85 -14.33 2.89 1.47
N LEU A 86 -14.29 2.55 0.17
CA LEU A 86 -15.15 1.51 -0.39
C LEU A 86 -14.85 0.14 0.24
N SER A 87 -13.58 -0.23 0.36
CA SER A 87 -13.16 -1.48 1.03
C SER A 87 -13.63 -1.52 2.49
N ALA A 88 -13.46 -0.44 3.25
CA ALA A 88 -13.92 -0.34 4.62
C ALA A 88 -15.45 -0.49 4.71
N TRP A 89 -16.19 0.16 3.82
CA TRP A 89 -17.64 0.08 3.76
C TRP A 89 -18.15 -1.34 3.45
N ILE A 90 -17.52 -2.02 2.49
CA ILE A 90 -17.84 -3.42 2.15
C ILE A 90 -17.57 -4.33 3.37
N LEU A 91 -16.42 -4.18 4.02
CA LEU A 91 -16.06 -4.97 5.21
C LEU A 91 -17.04 -4.77 6.36
N MET A 92 -17.50 -3.53 6.59
CA MET A 92 -18.45 -3.21 7.65
C MET A 92 -19.88 -3.70 7.37
N ARG A 93 -20.31 -3.77 6.10
CA ARG A 93 -21.63 -4.29 5.72
C ARG A 93 -21.68 -5.82 5.64
N GLY A 94 -20.58 -6.45 5.22
CA GLY A 94 -20.54 -7.87 4.87
C GLY A 94 -20.08 -8.81 5.99
N GLY A 95 -19.56 -8.31 7.11
CA GLY A 95 -18.92 -9.16 8.12
C GLY A 95 -19.10 -8.74 9.57
N ASP A 96 -19.16 -9.73 10.47
CA ASP A 96 -19.03 -9.50 11.91
C ASP A 96 -17.57 -9.21 12.27
N VAL A 97 -17.19 -7.93 12.16
CA VAL A 97 -15.83 -7.43 12.45
C VAL A 97 -15.44 -7.67 13.91
N LYS A 98 -16.41 -7.88 14.81
CA LYS A 98 -16.15 -8.14 16.23
C LYS A 98 -15.88 -9.62 16.52
N GLY A 99 -16.58 -10.51 15.82
CA GLY A 99 -16.46 -11.97 16.00
C GLY A 99 -15.33 -12.64 15.23
N ASN A 100 -14.86 -12.04 14.13
CA ASN A 100 -13.89 -12.67 13.23
C ASN A 100 -12.54 -11.92 13.19
N LEU A 101 -11.50 -12.55 13.73
CA LEU A 101 -10.14 -11.99 13.78
C LEU A 101 -9.57 -11.65 12.39
N ASN A 102 -9.91 -12.41 11.35
CA ASN A 102 -9.45 -12.13 9.99
C ASN A 102 -10.12 -10.87 9.43
N LEU A 103 -11.43 -10.69 9.64
CA LEU A 103 -12.15 -9.47 9.26
C LEU A 103 -11.63 -8.26 10.04
N ARG A 104 -11.37 -8.42 11.34
CA ARG A 104 -10.78 -7.37 12.17
C ARG A 104 -9.39 -6.97 11.69
N SER A 105 -8.55 -7.94 11.32
CA SER A 105 -7.22 -7.68 10.76
C SER A 105 -7.31 -6.94 9.43
N ALA A 106 -8.20 -7.36 8.53
CA ALA A 106 -8.44 -6.69 7.26
C ALA A 106 -8.94 -5.24 7.46
N PHE A 107 -9.86 -5.02 8.41
CA PHE A 107 -10.36 -3.69 8.73
C PHE A 107 -9.27 -2.77 9.29
N LEU A 108 -8.43 -3.26 10.21
CA LEU A 108 -7.31 -2.47 10.76
C LEU A 108 -6.26 -2.13 9.69
N HIS A 109 -6.04 -3.02 8.72
CA HIS A 109 -5.17 -2.75 7.58
C HIS A 109 -5.73 -1.61 6.72
N VAL A 110 -6.99 -1.70 6.28
CA VAL A 110 -7.65 -0.67 5.49
C VAL A 110 -7.68 0.67 6.25
N LEU A 111 -7.89 0.66 7.57
CA LEU A 111 -7.82 1.87 8.39
C LEU A 111 -6.42 2.50 8.37
N GLY A 112 -5.37 1.70 8.40
CA GLY A 112 -3.99 2.16 8.22
C GLY A 112 -3.79 2.86 6.87
N ASP A 113 -4.30 2.26 5.79
CA ASP A 113 -4.18 2.84 4.45
C ASP A 113 -5.00 4.14 4.31
N LEU A 114 -6.18 4.21 4.91
CA LEU A 114 -6.97 5.45 4.99
C LEU A 114 -6.17 6.59 5.65
N LEU A 115 -5.55 6.31 6.80
CA LEU A 115 -4.71 7.28 7.51
C LEU A 115 -3.51 7.70 6.65
N GLY A 116 -2.89 6.75 5.94
CA GLY A 116 -1.81 7.02 4.99
C GLY A 116 -2.24 7.95 3.84
N SER A 117 -3.39 7.67 3.21
CA SER A 117 -3.96 8.52 2.16
C SER A 117 -4.29 9.92 2.66
N VAL A 118 -4.88 10.05 3.85
CA VAL A 118 -5.14 11.36 4.47
C VAL A 118 -3.83 12.12 4.72
N GLY A 119 -2.81 11.45 5.26
CA GLY A 119 -1.48 12.05 5.46
C GLY A 119 -0.86 12.56 4.16
N ALA A 120 -0.96 11.79 3.08
CA ALA A 120 -0.47 12.18 1.76
C ALA A 120 -1.26 13.37 1.16
N ILE A 121 -2.58 13.41 1.33
CA ILE A 121 -3.40 14.56 0.90
C ILE A 121 -2.98 15.82 1.67
N ILE A 122 -2.82 15.72 2.99
CA ILE A 122 -2.36 16.85 3.82
C ILE A 122 -0.99 17.33 3.33
N ALA A 123 -0.03 16.43 3.13
CA ALA A 123 1.29 16.78 2.60
C ALA A 123 1.21 17.47 1.23
N ALA A 124 0.40 16.94 0.30
CA ALA A 124 0.20 17.54 -1.03
C ALA A 124 -0.39 18.96 -0.95
N LEU A 125 -1.35 19.20 -0.04
CA LEU A 125 -1.92 20.52 0.19
C LEU A 125 -0.88 21.50 0.78
N PHE A 126 -0.07 21.06 1.74
CA PHE A 126 1.01 21.86 2.29
C PHE A 126 2.04 22.26 1.24
N ILE A 127 2.41 21.33 0.35
CA ILE A 127 3.31 21.60 -0.77
C ILE A 127 2.70 22.60 -1.74
N LYS A 128 1.42 22.42 -2.10
CA LYS A 128 0.73 23.26 -3.08
C LYS A 128 0.54 24.71 -2.61
N PHE A 129 0.18 24.92 -1.34
CA PHE A 129 -0.14 26.26 -0.83
C PHE A 129 1.04 26.97 -0.16
N PHE A 130 1.93 26.22 0.51
CA PHE A 130 3.02 26.80 1.31
C PHE A 130 4.41 26.51 0.72
N GLY A 131 4.51 25.73 -0.36
CA GLY A 131 5.79 25.29 -0.92
C GLY A 131 6.59 24.39 0.03
N TRP A 132 5.94 23.84 1.07
CA TRP A 132 6.63 23.11 2.13
C TRP A 132 6.89 21.65 1.74
N THR A 133 7.94 21.44 0.94
CA THR A 133 8.35 20.12 0.41
C THR A 133 8.73 19.11 1.50
N ALA A 134 9.15 19.57 2.67
CA ALA A 134 9.47 18.69 3.80
C ALA A 134 8.25 17.95 4.36
N ALA A 135 7.01 18.42 4.09
CA ALA A 135 5.79 17.73 4.52
C ALA A 135 5.70 16.30 3.95
N ASP A 136 6.11 16.10 2.69
CA ASP A 136 6.14 14.78 2.05
C ASP A 136 7.23 13.87 2.64
N ALA A 137 8.41 14.42 2.97
CA ALA A 137 9.48 13.67 3.62
C ALA A 137 9.05 13.16 5.00
N ILE A 138 8.37 14.00 5.80
CA ILE A 138 7.82 13.60 7.10
C ILE A 138 6.75 12.52 6.93
N ALA A 139 5.80 12.71 6.03
CA ALA A 139 4.76 11.72 5.75
C ALA A 139 5.35 10.38 5.29
N SER A 140 6.32 10.41 4.38
CA SER A 140 7.02 9.23 3.87
C SER A 140 7.78 8.47 4.97
N ILE A 141 8.43 9.18 5.88
CA ILE A 141 9.09 8.57 7.05
C ILE A 141 8.07 7.84 7.94
N LEU A 142 6.96 8.51 8.29
CA LEU A 142 5.96 7.93 9.18
C LEU A 142 5.32 6.67 8.55
N VAL A 143 4.94 6.74 7.27
CA VAL A 143 4.33 5.62 6.56
C VAL A 143 5.32 4.47 6.37
N SER A 144 6.56 4.75 5.95
CA SER A 144 7.58 3.70 5.76
C SER A 144 7.91 2.96 7.05
N ILE A 145 8.04 3.65 8.19
CA ILE A 145 8.23 3.00 9.50
C ILE A 145 7.07 2.05 9.82
N LEU A 146 5.82 2.51 9.62
CA LEU A 146 4.63 1.70 9.88
C LEU A 146 4.61 0.44 9.01
N VAL A 147 4.93 0.58 7.71
CA VAL A 147 4.99 -0.56 6.77
C VAL A 147 6.12 -1.51 7.13
N ILE A 148 7.31 -1.02 7.52
CA ILE A 148 8.42 -1.87 7.97
C ILE A 148 8.02 -2.71 9.19
N ILE A 149 7.42 -2.08 10.21
CA ILE A 149 6.98 -2.79 11.43
C ILE A 149 5.92 -3.83 11.10
N SER A 150 4.92 -3.44 10.30
CA SER A 150 3.82 -4.32 9.90
C SER A 150 4.32 -5.50 9.06
N GLY A 151 5.12 -5.22 8.03
CA GLY A 151 5.72 -6.21 7.14
C GLY A 151 6.59 -7.18 7.92
N TRP A 152 7.49 -6.69 8.80
CA TRP A 152 8.36 -7.54 9.60
C TRP A 152 7.57 -8.52 10.49
N ARG A 153 6.50 -8.04 11.13
CA ARG A 153 5.63 -8.88 11.97
C ARG A 153 5.00 -10.01 11.15
N VAL A 154 4.44 -9.70 9.98
CA VAL A 154 3.77 -10.68 9.11
C VAL A 154 4.79 -11.67 8.52
N THR A 155 5.91 -11.19 8.00
CA THR A 155 6.98 -12.03 7.44
C THR A 155 7.50 -13.02 8.48
N ARG A 156 7.73 -12.60 9.73
CA ARG A 156 8.18 -13.49 10.82
C ARG A 156 7.18 -14.61 11.10
N VAL A 157 5.89 -14.33 11.08
CA VAL A 157 4.84 -15.35 11.28
C VAL A 157 4.86 -16.38 10.14
N ILE A 158 4.96 -15.92 8.89
CA ILE A 158 4.98 -16.82 7.73
C ILE A 158 6.22 -17.72 7.73
N VAL A 159 7.40 -17.17 8.05
CA VAL A 159 8.64 -17.96 8.16
C VAL A 159 8.50 -19.04 9.24
N HIS A 160 7.92 -18.71 10.39
CA HIS A 160 7.72 -19.69 11.45
C HIS A 160 6.84 -20.85 11.00
N ILE A 161 5.71 -20.57 10.34
CA ILE A 161 4.79 -21.58 9.80
C ILE A 161 5.46 -22.45 8.72
N LEU A 162 6.40 -21.89 7.94
CA LEU A 162 7.11 -22.65 6.91
C LEU A 162 8.23 -23.56 7.46
N MET A 163 8.76 -23.25 8.65
CA MET A 163 9.79 -24.05 9.32
C MET A 163 9.21 -25.16 10.20
N GLU A 164 7.89 -25.18 10.40
CA GLU A 164 7.13 -26.18 11.15
C GLU A 164 6.48 -27.21 10.19
#